data_AF-A0A1F9X130-F1
#
_entry.id   AF-A0A1F9X130-F1
#
_cell.length_a   1.000
_cell.length_b   1.000
_cell.length_c   1.000
_cell.angle_alpha   90.00
_cell.angle_beta   90.00
_cell.angle_gamma   90.00
#
_symmetry.space_group_name_H-M   'P 1'
#
loop_
_entity.id
_entity.type
_entity.pdbx_description
1 polymer ?
#
loop_
_entity_poly.entity_id
_entity_poly.type
_entity_poly.pdbx_seq_one_letter_code
_entity_poly.pdbx_strand_id
1 'polypeptide(L)'
;MKKGLKMLAAAVFLTVMASMGFLTAQEPPCCPECGRPAKMEKKMDGKMDRDMTKMHEKRVDNLVKKLGLSADQKAKLDEIFKNNAEKMKQNRDKMKEEMKAKMDEINAQIESILTPEQKTKFEEMKKEMKQNREKRMNKKQGKGTPDKE
;
A
#
# COMPACT_ATOMS: atom_id res chain seq x y z
N MET A 1 50.06 32.72 -36.53
CA MET A 1 49.30 33.58 -37.46
C MET A 1 48.19 34.30 -36.69
N LYS A 2 47.92 35.57 -37.02
CA LYS A 2 46.78 36.45 -36.66
C LYS A 2 46.20 36.43 -35.22
N LYS A 3 46.20 37.61 -34.58
CA LYS A 3 45.63 37.91 -33.26
C LYS A 3 44.18 38.40 -33.37
N GLY A 4 43.32 37.97 -32.45
CA GLY A 4 42.33 38.80 -31.71
C GLY A 4 41.08 39.40 -32.40
N LEU A 5 39.94 39.26 -31.70
CA LEU A 5 38.80 40.20 -31.60
C LEU A 5 38.01 39.75 -30.35
N LYS A 6 37.86 40.52 -29.25
CA LYS A 6 36.96 41.68 -29.05
C LYS A 6 35.51 41.36 -29.48
N MET A 7 34.41 41.69 -28.79
CA MET A 7 34.06 42.34 -27.50
C MET A 7 32.51 42.50 -27.55
N LEU A 8 31.85 42.87 -26.44
CA LEU A 8 30.44 43.37 -26.35
C LEU A 8 29.34 42.30 -26.62
N ALA A 9 28.35 42.03 -25.75
CA ALA A 9 27.45 42.84 -24.93
C ALA A 9 26.16 43.30 -25.65
N ALA A 10 25.01 42.82 -25.17
CA ALA A 10 23.72 43.52 -25.16
C ALA A 10 22.73 42.79 -24.23
N ALA A 11 22.05 43.52 -23.36
CA ALA A 11 20.92 43.03 -22.57
C ALA A 11 19.61 43.60 -23.13
N VAL A 12 18.52 42.85 -23.00
CA VAL A 12 17.13 43.33 -23.17
C VAL A 12 16.34 42.72 -22.00
N PHE A 13 16.16 43.46 -20.90
CA PHE A 13 14.91 44.17 -20.56
C PHE A 13 13.66 43.29 -20.78
N LEU A 14 13.13 42.58 -19.78
CA LEU A 14 12.44 43.05 -18.55
C LEU A 14 11.10 43.73 -18.87
N THR A 15 10.00 43.13 -18.36
CA THR A 15 8.62 43.62 -18.10
C THR A 15 7.51 42.70 -18.68
N VAL A 16 6.31 42.55 -18.10
CA VAL A 16 5.89 42.51 -16.67
C VAL A 16 4.42 41.98 -16.59
N MET A 17 4.00 41.41 -15.44
CA MET A 17 2.60 41.15 -14.98
C MET A 17 1.66 40.31 -15.89
N ALA A 18 1.16 39.14 -15.48
CA ALA A 18 0.25 38.80 -14.37
C ALA A 18 -1.25 38.92 -14.69
N SER A 19 -1.94 37.77 -14.77
CA SER A 19 -3.35 37.61 -14.36
C SER A 19 -3.76 36.12 -14.36
N MET A 20 -4.49 35.72 -13.30
CA MET A 20 -5.46 34.61 -13.22
C MET A 20 -4.96 33.17 -13.52
N GLY A 21 -5.18 32.18 -12.64
CA GLY A 21 -5.85 32.23 -11.34
C GLY A 21 -5.68 30.93 -10.54
N PHE A 22 -5.95 31.03 -9.23
CA PHE A 22 -6.01 29.89 -8.30
C PHE A 22 -7.46 29.37 -8.26
N LEU A 23 -7.68 28.04 -8.38
CA LEU A 23 -8.54 27.22 -7.49
C LEU A 23 -8.95 25.86 -8.10
N THR A 24 -8.86 24.82 -7.24
CA THR A 24 -9.61 23.54 -7.20
C THR A 24 -9.64 22.61 -8.43
N ALA A 25 -8.78 21.59 -8.36
CA ALA A 25 -9.13 20.16 -8.30
C ALA A 25 -10.29 19.58 -9.13
N GLN A 26 -9.99 18.56 -9.95
CA GLN A 26 -10.46 17.17 -9.72
C GLN A 26 -9.73 16.18 -10.65
N GLU A 27 -8.83 15.36 -10.09
CA GLU A 27 -8.24 14.22 -10.80
C GLU A 27 -9.29 13.09 -10.97
N PRO A 28 -9.29 12.32 -12.07
CA PRO A 28 -10.03 11.07 -12.13
C PRO A 28 -9.48 10.07 -11.10
N PRO A 29 -10.32 9.25 -10.46
CA PRO A 29 -9.94 8.48 -9.27
C PRO A 29 -9.08 7.26 -9.59
N CYS A 30 -7.76 7.44 -9.63
CA CYS A 30 -6.80 6.34 -9.65
C CYS A 30 -6.66 5.67 -8.27
N CYS A 31 -7.54 4.71 -8.03
CA CYS A 31 -7.43 3.58 -7.09
C CYS A 31 -7.12 3.87 -5.60
N PRO A 32 -8.11 3.72 -4.69
CA PRO A 32 -7.82 3.55 -3.27
C PRO A 32 -7.14 2.19 -3.00
N GLU A 33 -6.22 2.17 -2.03
CA GLU A 33 -5.51 0.99 -1.49
C GLU A 33 -4.67 0.14 -2.46
N CYS A 34 -3.35 0.36 -2.44
CA CYS A 34 -2.39 -0.74 -2.54
C CYS A 34 -1.14 -0.48 -1.67
N GLY A 35 -0.31 -1.51 -1.47
CA GLY A 35 0.99 -1.38 -0.80
C GLY A 35 1.00 -1.93 0.62
N ARG A 36 1.53 -3.15 0.79
CA ARG A 36 1.57 -3.95 2.04
C ARG A 36 2.14 -3.16 3.26
N PRO A 37 1.91 -3.46 4.56
CA PRO A 37 2.77 -2.97 5.64
C PRO A 37 3.78 -4.04 6.12
N ALA A 38 5.04 -3.69 6.36
CA ALA A 38 6.08 -4.68 6.68
C ALA A 38 6.45 -4.86 8.17
N LYS A 39 6.01 -3.99 9.09
CA LYS A 39 6.45 -4.03 10.51
C LYS A 39 5.34 -4.39 11.53
N MET A 40 4.45 -5.31 11.17
CA MET A 40 3.41 -5.85 12.09
C MET A 40 3.24 -7.37 11.94
N GLU A 41 4.37 -8.09 11.93
CA GLU A 41 4.52 -9.50 11.50
C GLU A 41 4.86 -10.49 12.64
N LYS A 42 4.66 -10.08 13.90
CA LYS A 42 4.82 -10.96 15.08
C LYS A 42 3.66 -10.89 16.09
N LYS A 43 2.58 -10.16 15.77
CA LYS A 43 1.40 -10.00 16.65
C LYS A 43 0.05 -9.89 15.92
N MET A 44 0.00 -9.76 14.59
CA MET A 44 -1.27 -9.90 13.84
C MET A 44 -1.59 -11.35 13.47
N ASP A 45 -0.58 -12.21 13.50
CA ASP A 45 -0.54 -13.50 12.82
C ASP A 45 -1.50 -14.48 13.50
N GLY A 46 -1.41 -14.62 14.83
CA GLY A 46 -2.35 -15.41 15.65
C GLY A 46 -3.76 -14.83 15.84
N LYS A 47 -4.06 -13.64 15.29
CA LYS A 47 -5.44 -13.08 15.23
C LYS A 47 -6.02 -13.22 13.82
N MET A 48 -5.25 -12.92 12.77
CA MET A 48 -5.67 -13.17 11.39
C MET A 48 -5.84 -14.66 11.12
N ASP A 49 -4.91 -15.53 11.54
CA ASP A 49 -5.01 -16.96 11.29
C ASP A 49 -6.26 -17.54 12.02
N ARG A 50 -6.55 -17.11 13.26
CA ARG A 50 -7.79 -17.51 13.96
C ARG A 50 -9.08 -17.00 13.31
N ASP A 51 -9.07 -15.81 12.73
CA ASP A 51 -10.23 -15.26 12.01
C ASP A 51 -10.43 -15.96 10.65
N MET A 52 -9.34 -16.28 9.95
CA MET A 52 -9.33 -17.08 8.73
C MET A 52 -9.83 -18.52 8.97
N THR A 53 -9.41 -19.18 10.06
CA THR A 53 -9.93 -20.51 10.44
C THR A 53 -11.43 -20.46 10.72
N LYS A 54 -11.92 -19.46 11.48
CA LYS A 54 -13.36 -19.29 11.73
C LYS A 54 -14.16 -18.98 10.46
N MET A 55 -13.60 -18.24 9.50
CA MET A 55 -14.23 -18.01 8.20
C MET A 55 -14.23 -19.26 7.32
N HIS A 56 -13.19 -20.09 7.41
CA HIS A 56 -13.10 -21.38 6.75
C HIS A 56 -14.16 -22.36 7.25
N GLU A 57 -14.23 -22.59 8.56
CA GLU A 57 -15.23 -23.45 9.21
C GLU A 57 -16.66 -23.06 8.79
N LYS A 58 -16.99 -21.77 8.85
CA LYS A 58 -18.29 -21.24 8.39
C LYS A 58 -18.58 -21.49 6.91
N ARG A 59 -17.56 -21.50 6.04
CA ARG A 59 -17.73 -21.81 4.61
C ARG A 59 -17.98 -23.29 4.39
N VAL A 60 -17.24 -24.16 5.09
CA VAL A 60 -17.45 -25.62 5.05
C VAL A 60 -18.84 -25.98 5.54
N ASP A 61 -19.24 -25.51 6.73
CA ASP A 61 -20.55 -25.84 7.29
C ASP A 61 -21.70 -25.33 6.41
N ASN A 62 -21.55 -24.17 5.77
CA ASN A 62 -22.52 -23.67 4.80
C ASN A 62 -22.61 -24.55 3.53
N LEU A 63 -21.48 -25.04 3.02
CA LEU A 63 -21.45 -25.93 1.85
C LEU A 63 -22.01 -27.31 2.20
N VAL A 64 -21.65 -27.88 3.35
CA VAL A 64 -22.19 -29.14 3.87
C VAL A 64 -23.70 -29.07 4.00
N LYS A 65 -24.23 -28.01 4.62
CA LYS A 65 -25.69 -27.81 4.78
C LYS A 65 -26.42 -27.58 3.46
N LYS A 66 -25.86 -26.80 2.53
CA LYS A 66 -26.53 -26.45 1.27
C LYS A 66 -26.48 -27.56 0.22
N LEU A 67 -25.47 -28.43 0.26
CA LEU A 67 -25.25 -29.47 -0.74
C LEU A 67 -25.48 -30.89 -0.20
N GLY A 68 -25.84 -31.03 1.09
CA GLY A 68 -26.08 -32.33 1.71
C GLY A 68 -24.84 -33.22 1.78
N LEU A 69 -23.65 -32.64 2.02
CA LEU A 69 -22.38 -33.36 1.93
C LEU A 69 -22.22 -34.40 3.04
N SER A 70 -21.66 -35.57 2.70
CA SER A 70 -21.29 -36.60 3.67
C SER A 70 -20.10 -36.20 4.54
N ALA A 71 -19.83 -36.96 5.61
CA ALA A 71 -18.67 -36.75 6.47
C ALA A 71 -17.34 -36.80 5.69
N ASP A 72 -17.19 -37.76 4.76
CA ASP A 72 -16.00 -37.90 3.93
C ASP A 72 -15.82 -36.73 2.95
N GLN A 73 -16.94 -36.20 2.43
CA GLN A 73 -16.93 -35.00 1.59
C GLN A 73 -16.59 -33.75 2.41
N LYS A 74 -17.08 -33.63 3.65
CA LYS A 74 -16.68 -32.56 4.57
C LYS A 74 -15.17 -32.60 4.85
N ALA A 75 -14.62 -33.78 5.19
CA ALA A 75 -13.19 -33.93 5.48
C ALA A 75 -12.30 -33.51 4.30
N LYS A 76 -12.64 -33.92 3.07
CA LYS A 76 -11.95 -33.49 1.84
C LYS A 76 -12.07 -31.99 1.59
N LEU A 77 -13.25 -31.41 1.86
CA LEU A 77 -13.47 -29.97 1.71
C LEU A 77 -12.65 -29.15 2.72
N ASP A 78 -12.56 -29.60 3.97
CA ASP A 78 -11.70 -29.02 5.00
C ASP A 78 -10.23 -29.03 4.57
N GLU A 79 -9.74 -30.13 3.98
CA GLU A 79 -8.37 -30.23 3.46
C GLU A 79 -8.11 -29.28 2.29
N ILE A 80 -9.01 -29.19 1.31
CA ILE A 80 -8.91 -28.27 0.16
C ILE A 80 -8.68 -26.83 0.61
N PHE A 81 -9.49 -26.36 1.56
CA PHE A 81 -9.38 -24.99 2.05
C PHE A 81 -8.16 -24.77 2.96
N LYS A 82 -7.73 -25.74 3.77
CA LYS A 82 -6.47 -25.65 4.53
C LYS A 82 -5.29 -25.48 3.59
N ASN A 83 -5.17 -26.37 2.60
CA ASN A 83 -4.13 -26.32 1.57
C ASN A 83 -4.17 -25.00 0.77
N ASN A 84 -5.36 -24.44 0.52
CA ASN A 84 -5.51 -23.14 -0.13
C ASN A 84 -5.12 -21.97 0.79
N ALA A 85 -5.43 -22.03 2.09
CA ALA A 85 -5.04 -21.00 3.06
C ALA A 85 -3.51 -20.89 3.19
N GLU A 86 -2.80 -22.02 3.21
CA GLU A 86 -1.34 -22.06 3.20
C GLU A 86 -0.74 -21.46 1.92
N LYS A 87 -1.26 -21.85 0.74
CA LYS A 87 -0.85 -21.26 -0.55
C LYS A 87 -1.09 -19.75 -0.60
N MET A 88 -2.23 -19.28 -0.07
CA MET A 88 -2.55 -17.86 0.00
C MET A 88 -1.63 -17.09 0.97
N LYS A 89 -1.20 -17.72 2.08
CA LYS A 89 -0.19 -17.15 2.99
C LYS A 89 1.16 -16.99 2.28
N GLN A 90 1.66 -18.06 1.67
CA GLN A 90 2.91 -18.04 0.89
C GLN A 90 2.90 -16.99 -0.24
N ASN A 91 1.81 -16.90 -1.00
CA ASN A 91 1.68 -15.91 -2.08
C ASN A 91 1.61 -14.47 -1.54
N ARG A 92 0.92 -14.25 -0.41
CA ARG A 92 0.83 -12.95 0.25
C ARG A 92 2.20 -12.45 0.72
N ASP A 93 3.02 -13.35 1.25
CA ASP A 93 4.34 -13.00 1.79
C ASP A 93 5.32 -12.66 0.65
N LYS A 94 5.35 -13.47 -0.42
CA LYS A 94 6.08 -13.14 -1.67
C LYS A 94 5.67 -11.79 -2.26
N MET A 95 4.36 -11.59 -2.46
CA MET A 95 3.84 -10.33 -3.02
C MET A 95 4.14 -9.11 -2.13
N LYS A 96 4.22 -9.31 -0.81
CA LYS A 96 4.58 -8.24 0.14
C LYS A 96 6.04 -7.82 -0.01
N GLU A 97 6.96 -8.76 -0.21
CA GLU A 97 8.38 -8.48 -0.47
C GLU A 97 8.59 -7.81 -1.83
N GLU A 98 8.01 -8.37 -2.90
CA GLU A 98 8.06 -7.79 -4.24
C GLU A 98 7.48 -6.37 -4.28
N MET A 99 6.35 -6.14 -3.62
CA MET A 99 5.73 -4.81 -3.55
C MET A 99 6.61 -3.83 -2.76
N LYS A 100 7.29 -4.28 -1.69
CA LYS A 100 8.22 -3.44 -0.95
C LYS A 100 9.40 -3.03 -1.84
N ALA A 101 10.02 -3.99 -2.53
CA ALA A 101 11.15 -3.72 -3.43
C ALA A 101 10.78 -2.70 -4.53
N LYS A 102 9.64 -2.88 -5.19
CA LYS A 102 9.11 -1.94 -6.20
C LYS A 102 8.87 -0.53 -5.64
N MET A 103 8.36 -0.43 -4.41
CA MET A 103 8.15 0.88 -3.76
C MET A 103 9.47 1.54 -3.37
N ASP A 104 10.45 0.77 -2.89
CA ASP A 104 11.79 1.28 -2.57
C ASP A 104 12.51 1.79 -3.84
N GLU A 105 12.37 1.08 -4.99
CA GLU A 105 12.86 1.51 -6.31
C GLU A 105 12.19 2.80 -6.80
N ILE A 106 10.86 2.89 -6.76
CA ILE A 106 10.11 4.09 -7.17
C ILE A 106 10.50 5.30 -6.30
N ASN A 107 10.67 5.11 -4.99
CA ASN A 107 11.13 6.17 -4.09
C ASN A 107 12.53 6.67 -4.48
N ALA A 108 13.46 5.78 -4.81
CA ALA A 108 14.80 6.16 -5.26
C ALA A 108 14.78 6.92 -6.60
N GLN A 109 13.91 6.52 -7.54
CA GLN A 109 13.70 7.24 -8.80
C GLN A 109 13.13 8.65 -8.55
N ILE A 110 12.13 8.79 -7.67
CA ILE A 110 11.60 10.09 -7.26
C ILE A 110 12.71 10.95 -6.63
N GLU A 111 13.46 10.42 -5.68
CA GLU A 111 14.55 11.14 -5.03
C GLU A 111 15.66 11.56 -6.01
N SER A 112 15.89 10.83 -7.11
CA SER A 112 16.89 11.21 -8.10
C SER A 112 16.61 12.56 -8.78
N ILE A 113 15.33 12.95 -8.90
CA ILE A 113 14.91 14.21 -9.57
C ILE A 113 14.61 15.36 -8.59
N LEU A 114 14.73 15.15 -7.28
CA LEU A 114 14.44 16.17 -6.26
C LEU A 114 15.67 16.97 -5.83
N THR A 115 15.49 18.27 -5.59
CA THR A 115 16.48 19.11 -4.90
C THR A 115 16.63 18.68 -3.42
N PRO A 116 17.74 19.03 -2.74
CA PRO A 116 17.96 18.66 -1.35
C PRO A 116 16.81 19.09 -0.40
N GLU A 117 16.24 20.28 -0.60
CA GLU A 117 15.11 20.76 0.21
C GLU A 117 13.81 19.98 -0.05
N GLN A 118 13.58 19.58 -1.29
CA GLN A 118 12.42 18.75 -1.65
C GLN A 118 12.54 17.32 -1.11
N LYS A 119 13.75 16.76 -1.04
CA LYS A 119 14.01 15.44 -0.42
C LYS A 119 13.59 15.42 1.04
N THR A 120 13.93 16.45 1.82
CA THR A 120 13.51 16.57 3.22
C THR A 120 11.99 16.51 3.37
N LYS A 121 11.26 17.29 2.56
CA LYS A 121 9.78 17.27 2.55
C LYS A 121 9.21 15.91 2.11
N PHE A 122 9.83 15.25 1.14
CA PHE A 122 9.43 13.92 0.69
C PHE A 122 9.61 12.85 1.78
N GLU A 123 10.71 12.89 2.52
CA GLU A 123 10.95 12.04 3.70
C GLU A 123 9.91 12.25 4.81
N GLU A 124 9.53 13.51 5.07
CA GLU A 124 8.49 13.84 6.05
C GLU A 124 7.13 13.28 5.62
N MET A 125 6.74 13.46 4.35
CA MET A 125 5.51 12.88 3.80
C MET A 125 5.50 11.34 3.90
N LYS A 126 6.61 10.66 3.55
CA LYS A 126 6.74 9.19 3.68
C LYS A 126 6.55 8.74 5.14
N LYS A 127 7.12 9.47 6.11
CA LYS A 127 6.96 9.20 7.56
C LYS A 127 5.51 9.43 8.01
N GLU A 128 4.87 10.52 7.59
CA GLU A 128 3.48 10.82 7.96
C GLU A 128 2.50 9.78 7.41
N MET A 129 2.63 9.39 6.14
CA MET A 129 1.83 8.33 5.53
C MET A 129 1.94 7.02 6.33
N LYS A 130 3.15 6.66 6.77
CA LYS A 130 3.39 5.48 7.61
C LYS A 130 2.72 5.61 8.98
N GLN A 131 2.82 6.76 9.65
CA GLN A 131 2.18 6.98 10.95
C GLN A 131 0.64 6.98 10.85
N ASN A 132 0.07 7.69 9.87
CA ASN A 132 -1.37 7.75 9.67
C ASN A 132 -1.96 6.37 9.34
N ARG A 133 -1.19 5.54 8.63
CA ARG A 133 -1.51 4.13 8.43
C ARG A 133 -1.50 3.32 9.74
N GLU A 134 -0.46 3.45 10.55
CA GLU A 134 -0.35 2.76 11.86
C GLU A 134 -1.53 3.15 12.78
N LYS A 135 -1.88 4.45 12.84
CA LYS A 135 -3.08 4.97 13.53
C LYS A 135 -4.37 4.31 13.03
N ARG A 136 -4.57 4.18 11.71
CA ARG A 136 -5.75 3.52 11.11
C ARG A 136 -5.81 2.02 11.46
N MET A 137 -4.67 1.33 11.46
CA MET A 137 -4.58 -0.09 11.84
C MET A 137 -4.94 -0.29 13.32
N ASN A 138 -4.40 0.54 14.23
CA ASN A 138 -4.73 0.49 15.66
C ASN A 138 -6.21 0.79 15.92
N LYS A 139 -6.79 1.81 15.26
CA LYS A 139 -8.22 2.15 15.39
C LYS A 139 -9.14 1.01 14.94
N LYS A 140 -8.74 0.21 13.94
CA LYS A 140 -9.49 -0.98 13.50
C LYS A 140 -9.38 -2.15 14.50
N GLN A 141 -8.27 -2.28 15.21
CA GLN A 141 -8.08 -3.33 16.23
C GLN A 141 -8.81 -3.04 17.55
N GLY A 142 -9.11 -1.76 17.86
CA GLY A 142 -9.89 -1.35 19.03
C GLY A 142 -11.41 -1.42 18.87
N LYS A 143 -11.93 -1.68 17.65
CA LYS A 143 -13.37 -1.89 17.40
C LYS A 143 -13.69 -3.37 17.15
N GLY A 144 -13.26 -4.25 18.06
CA GLY A 144 -13.89 -5.56 18.19
C GLY A 144 -15.35 -5.38 18.57
N THR A 145 -16.25 -6.12 17.91
CA THR A 145 -17.67 -6.17 18.28
C THR A 145 -17.82 -6.58 19.74
N PRO A 146 -18.74 -5.97 20.52
CA PRO A 146 -19.17 -6.60 21.76
C PRO A 146 -19.77 -7.96 21.39
N ASP A 147 -19.31 -9.01 22.05
CA ASP A 147 -19.94 -10.31 21.94
C ASP A 147 -21.39 -10.16 22.42
N LYS A 148 -22.35 -10.45 21.55
CA LYS A 148 -23.75 -10.55 21.95
C LYS A 148 -23.96 -11.95 22.49
N GLU A 149 -24.16 -12.01 23.80
CA GLU A 149 -24.72 -13.14 24.53
C GLU A 149 -26.08 -13.57 23.95
#